data_AF-A0A6B3NI79-F1
#
_entry.id   AF-A0A6B3NI79-F1
#
_cell.length_a   1.000
_cell.length_b   1.000
_cell.length_c   1.000
_cell.angle_alpha   90.00
_cell.angle_beta   90.00
_cell.angle_gamma   90.00
#
_symmetry.space_group_name_H-M   'P 1'
#
loop_
_entity.id
_entity.type
_entity.pdbx_description
1 polymer ?
#
loop_
_entity_poly.entity_id
_entity_poly.type
_entity_poly.pdbx_seq_one_letter_code
_entity_poly.pdbx_strand_id
1 'polypeptide(L)'
;MIGIVIVSHSAKLAAGVLELAQQMTQVEVPIAIAAGIDDPKNPLGTDVMQVKAAIESVYNDSGVLVLMDLGSAILSAEMALEFLPEEHQSKVRLCAAPLVEGVIAAAVQAATGADIEQVMAEAKSALIAKASQLSVTIEKQDNSWAGEFLGRGTKEICLSVENMLGIHARPAAKLVATANQFQSQITLQNLTKNSNIINAKSINQVVTLGVLQRHKIAITATGSDAEEALAALQQLVVSQFGETDTQRNERASEHKSPLPPYTIAPVPPQEEGTKLQGLPAAAGIAIGSIVLYQAVLPDVVDQQADNPQAEWQQL
;
A
#
# COMPACT_ATOMS: atom_id res chain seq x y z
N MET A 1 4.52 7.15 -21.46
CA MET A 1 4.19 6.43 -20.21
C MET A 1 3.00 5.55 -20.49
N ILE A 2 3.00 4.31 -19.99
CA ILE A 2 1.89 3.39 -20.22
C ILE A 2 0.59 3.90 -19.57
N GLY A 3 -0.56 3.49 -20.10
CA GLY A 3 -1.85 3.66 -19.43
C GLY A 3 -2.11 2.53 -18.42
N ILE A 4 -2.90 2.81 -17.38
CA ILE A 4 -3.37 1.80 -16.42
C ILE A 4 -4.90 1.83 -16.36
N VAL A 5 -5.54 0.67 -16.34
CA VAL A 5 -7.00 0.55 -16.15
C VAL A 5 -7.28 -0.29 -14.91
N ILE A 6 -8.09 0.26 -14.01
CA ILE A 6 -8.59 -0.42 -12.81
C ILE A 6 -9.98 -0.98 -13.14
N VAL A 7 -10.11 -2.30 -13.16
CA VAL A 7 -11.38 -2.99 -13.35
C VAL A 7 -11.84 -3.58 -12.02
N SER A 8 -13.01 -3.18 -11.55
CA SER A 8 -13.54 -3.69 -10.27
C SER A 8 -15.05 -3.80 -10.27
N HIS A 9 -15.58 -4.71 -9.46
CA HIS A 9 -17.02 -4.77 -9.21
C HIS A 9 -17.53 -3.52 -8.49
N SER A 10 -16.66 -2.83 -7.72
CA SER A 10 -17.05 -1.72 -6.85
C SER A 10 -16.41 -0.42 -7.31
N ALA A 11 -17.24 0.52 -7.78
CA ALA A 11 -16.79 1.87 -8.12
C ALA A 11 -16.08 2.56 -6.93
N LYS A 12 -16.56 2.32 -5.70
CA LYS A 12 -15.93 2.86 -4.49
C LYS A 12 -14.54 2.29 -4.24
N LEU A 13 -14.37 0.98 -4.47
CA LEU A 13 -13.05 0.34 -4.33
C LEU A 13 -12.08 0.89 -5.38
N ALA A 14 -12.48 0.92 -6.65
CA ALA A 14 -11.64 1.43 -7.72
C ALA A 14 -11.25 2.91 -7.51
N ALA A 15 -12.19 3.75 -7.07
CA ALA A 15 -11.91 5.15 -6.74
C ALA A 15 -10.90 5.28 -5.57
N GLY A 16 -11.07 4.49 -4.50
CA GLY A 16 -10.12 4.48 -3.40
C GLY A 16 -8.73 3.98 -3.81
N VAL A 17 -8.64 2.98 -4.69
CA VAL A 17 -7.36 2.50 -5.23
C VAL A 17 -6.70 3.57 -6.09
N LEU A 18 -7.45 4.26 -6.95
CA LEU A 18 -6.95 5.38 -7.74
C LEU A 18 -6.40 6.50 -6.84
N GLU A 19 -7.14 6.89 -5.81
CA GLU A 19 -6.72 7.91 -4.84
C GLU A 19 -5.39 7.52 -4.18
N LEU A 20 -5.27 6.27 -3.73
CA LEU A 20 -4.03 5.77 -3.12
C LEU A 20 -2.87 5.78 -4.12
N ALA A 21 -3.08 5.35 -5.37
CA ALA A 21 -2.05 5.35 -6.40
C ALA A 21 -1.56 6.78 -6.71
N GLN A 22 -2.48 7.74 -6.84
CA GLN A 22 -2.16 9.15 -7.08
C GLN A 22 -1.35 9.78 -5.94
N GLN A 23 -1.59 9.37 -4.69
CA GLN A 23 -0.78 9.86 -3.56
C GLN A 23 0.64 9.28 -3.51
N MET A 24 0.91 8.20 -4.24
CA MET A 24 2.22 7.54 -4.25
C MET A 24 3.12 8.02 -5.38
N THR A 25 2.58 8.67 -6.42
CA THR A 25 3.36 9.17 -7.55
C THR A 25 3.57 10.69 -7.45
N GLN A 26 4.72 11.16 -7.95
CA GLN A 26 5.01 12.61 -8.06
C GLN A 26 4.60 13.19 -9.42
N VAL A 27 4.40 12.31 -10.39
CA VAL A 27 4.01 12.62 -11.77
C VAL A 27 2.64 12.01 -12.01
N GLU A 28 1.83 12.68 -12.82
CA GLU A 28 0.52 12.20 -13.23
C GLU A 28 0.67 10.99 -14.16
N VAL A 29 0.15 9.84 -13.72
CA VAL A 29 0.08 8.61 -14.51
C VAL A 29 -1.32 8.52 -15.13
N PRO A 30 -1.46 8.19 -16.43
CA PRO A 30 -2.77 7.98 -17.04
C PRO A 30 -3.45 6.74 -16.45
N ILE A 31 -4.43 6.94 -15.56
CA ILE A 31 -5.18 5.86 -14.91
C ILE A 31 -6.68 6.07 -15.14
N ALA A 32 -7.37 5.07 -15.70
CA ALA A 32 -8.82 5.06 -15.86
C ALA A 32 -9.48 3.97 -15.01
N ILE A 33 -10.76 4.18 -14.68
CA ILE A 33 -11.57 3.25 -13.91
C ILE A 33 -12.69 2.71 -14.80
N ALA A 34 -12.89 1.39 -14.76
CA ALA A 34 -14.10 0.73 -15.24
C ALA A 34 -14.64 -0.13 -14.10
N ALA A 35 -15.65 0.38 -13.38
CA ALA A 35 -16.12 -0.29 -12.18
C ALA A 35 -17.58 -0.04 -11.84
N GLY A 36 -18.24 -1.09 -11.35
CA GLY A 36 -19.67 -1.06 -11.07
C GLY A 36 -20.52 -1.15 -12.33
N ILE A 37 -21.83 -1.22 -12.11
CA ILE A 37 -22.86 -1.19 -13.15
C ILE A 37 -23.89 -0.11 -12.83
N ASP A 38 -24.61 0.36 -13.85
CA ASP A 38 -25.66 1.37 -13.72
C ASP A 38 -26.97 0.78 -13.15
N ASP A 39 -26.88 0.20 -11.95
CA ASP A 39 -28.02 -0.24 -11.13
C ASP A 39 -27.92 0.43 -9.75
N PRO A 40 -28.76 1.45 -9.46
CA PRO A 40 -28.76 2.13 -8.17
C PRO A 40 -29.07 1.24 -6.97
N LYS A 41 -29.74 0.10 -7.18
CA LYS A 41 -30.09 -0.86 -6.11
C LYS A 41 -28.99 -1.89 -5.91
N ASN A 42 -28.33 -2.33 -6.98
CA ASN A 42 -27.24 -3.31 -6.95
C ASN A 42 -26.06 -2.85 -7.80
N PRO A 43 -25.31 -1.82 -7.38
CA PRO A 43 -24.30 -1.17 -8.22
C PRO A 43 -23.03 -2.01 -8.40
N LEU A 44 -22.94 -3.19 -7.78
CA LEU A 44 -21.78 -4.07 -7.86
C LEU A 44 -21.84 -4.91 -9.13
N GLY A 45 -20.80 -4.80 -9.97
CA GLY A 45 -20.71 -5.54 -11.22
C GLY A 45 -19.62 -4.98 -12.12
N THR A 46 -19.45 -5.59 -13.29
CA THR A 46 -18.53 -5.10 -14.32
C THR A 46 -19.25 -5.02 -15.66
N ASP A 47 -18.87 -4.03 -16.47
CA ASP A 47 -19.46 -3.78 -17.78
C ASP A 47 -18.36 -3.75 -18.85
N VAL A 48 -18.51 -4.59 -19.88
CA VAL A 48 -17.53 -4.78 -20.96
C VAL A 48 -17.27 -3.47 -21.71
N MET A 49 -18.32 -2.69 -21.98
CA MET A 49 -18.20 -1.44 -22.73
C MET A 49 -17.52 -0.34 -21.92
N GLN A 50 -17.76 -0.29 -20.60
CA GLN A 50 -16.99 0.58 -19.70
C GLN A 50 -15.51 0.20 -19.68
N VAL A 51 -15.17 -1.10 -19.64
CA VAL A 51 -13.76 -1.55 -19.68
C VAL A 51 -13.11 -1.15 -20.99
N LYS A 52 -13.77 -1.39 -22.13
CA LYS A 52 -13.29 -0.94 -23.45
C LYS A 52 -13.05 0.57 -23.48
N ALA A 53 -14.03 1.37 -23.04
CA ALA A 53 -13.92 2.82 -23.04
C ALA A 53 -12.79 3.32 -22.12
N ALA A 54 -12.61 2.70 -20.95
CA ALA A 54 -11.50 3.00 -20.06
C ALA A 54 -10.15 2.70 -20.72
N ILE A 55 -9.99 1.55 -21.36
CA ILE A 55 -8.77 1.22 -22.12
C ILE A 55 -8.50 2.26 -23.20
N GLU A 56 -9.50 2.61 -24.01
CA GLU A 56 -9.35 3.61 -25.08
C GLU A 56 -8.97 4.99 -24.55
N SER A 57 -9.49 5.39 -23.38
CA SER A 57 -9.22 6.70 -22.78
C SER A 57 -7.78 6.90 -22.30
N VAL A 58 -7.05 5.82 -22.00
CA VAL A 58 -5.64 5.87 -21.56
C VAL A 58 -4.68 5.24 -22.57
N TYR A 59 -5.20 4.80 -23.72
CA TYR A 59 -4.41 4.13 -24.73
C TYR A 59 -3.35 5.05 -25.32
N ASN A 60 -2.15 4.50 -25.50
CA ASN A 60 -1.07 5.12 -26.25
C ASN A 60 -0.08 4.05 -26.73
N ASP A 61 0.93 4.45 -27.50
CA ASP A 61 1.90 3.53 -28.10
C ASP A 61 2.77 2.76 -27.10
N SER A 62 2.88 3.24 -25.85
CA SER A 62 3.57 2.52 -24.78
C SER A 62 2.73 1.35 -24.22
N GLY A 63 1.43 1.30 -24.53
CA GLY A 63 0.51 0.24 -24.13
C GLY A 63 -0.33 0.55 -22.89
N VAL A 64 -1.22 -0.39 -22.54
CA VAL A 64 -2.16 -0.29 -21.41
C VAL A 64 -2.09 -1.54 -20.55
N LEU A 65 -1.89 -1.37 -19.24
CA LEU A 65 -1.93 -2.43 -18.25
C LEU A 65 -3.29 -2.43 -17.54
N VAL A 66 -4.02 -3.55 -17.60
CA VAL A 66 -5.33 -3.71 -16.97
C VAL A 66 -5.16 -4.56 -15.71
N LEU A 67 -5.63 -4.05 -14.57
CA LEU A 67 -5.67 -4.77 -13.29
C LEU A 67 -7.12 -5.00 -12.87
N MET A 68 -7.42 -6.22 -12.43
CA MET A 68 -8.78 -6.67 -12.13
C MET A 68 -8.88 -7.21 -10.70
N ASP A 69 -10.08 -7.20 -10.10
CA ASP A 69 -10.32 -7.81 -8.78
C ASP A 69 -10.65 -9.30 -8.83
N LEU A 70 -11.89 -9.66 -9.20
CA LEU A 70 -12.47 -10.98 -9.07
C LEU A 70 -12.95 -11.51 -10.42
N GLY A 71 -13.27 -12.81 -10.48
CA GLY A 71 -13.49 -13.56 -11.72
C GLY A 71 -14.33 -12.86 -12.81
N SER A 72 -15.45 -12.22 -12.49
CA SER A 72 -16.26 -11.56 -13.54
C SER A 72 -15.57 -10.33 -14.16
N ALA A 73 -14.73 -9.61 -13.40
CA ALA A 73 -13.93 -8.52 -13.92
C ALA A 73 -12.87 -9.00 -14.91
N ILE A 74 -12.34 -10.21 -14.69
CA ILE A 74 -11.41 -10.87 -15.61
C ILE A 74 -12.11 -11.16 -16.93
N LEU A 75 -13.28 -11.81 -16.87
CA LEU A 75 -14.08 -12.14 -18.06
C LEU A 75 -14.48 -10.88 -18.83
N SER A 76 -14.94 -9.84 -18.12
CA SER A 76 -15.30 -8.56 -18.75
C SER A 76 -14.11 -7.88 -19.43
N ALA A 77 -12.91 -7.98 -18.84
CA ALA A 77 -11.69 -7.45 -19.43
C ALA A 77 -11.23 -8.25 -20.65
N GLU A 78 -11.27 -9.58 -20.59
CA GLU A 78 -10.97 -10.47 -21.73
C GLU A 78 -11.91 -10.17 -22.90
N MET A 79 -13.22 -10.11 -22.65
CA MET A 79 -14.22 -9.76 -23.67
C MET A 79 -13.98 -8.36 -24.23
N ALA A 80 -13.66 -7.38 -23.38
CA ALA A 80 -13.41 -6.01 -23.84
C ALA A 80 -12.23 -5.92 -24.82
N LEU A 81 -11.20 -6.77 -24.67
CA LEU A 81 -10.09 -6.86 -25.63
C LEU A 81 -10.57 -7.28 -27.01
N GLU A 82 -11.52 -8.21 -27.11
CA GLU A 82 -12.07 -8.68 -28.39
C GLU A 82 -12.80 -7.57 -29.16
N PHE A 83 -13.32 -6.56 -28.45
CA PHE A 83 -13.98 -5.39 -29.04
C PHE A 83 -13.01 -4.24 -29.41
N LEU A 84 -11.72 -4.35 -29.07
CA LEU A 84 -10.72 -3.36 -29.48
C LEU A 84 -10.25 -3.63 -30.92
N PRO A 85 -9.80 -2.58 -31.65
CA PRO A 85 -9.11 -2.76 -32.92
C PRO A 85 -7.91 -3.71 -32.78
N GLU A 86 -7.66 -4.58 -33.76
CA GLU A 86 -6.58 -5.59 -33.72
C GLU A 86 -5.21 -4.98 -33.37
N GLU A 87 -4.93 -3.78 -33.89
CA GLU A 87 -3.69 -3.05 -33.59
C GLU A 87 -3.53 -2.74 -32.09
N HIS A 88 -4.64 -2.41 -31.42
CA HIS A 88 -4.63 -2.05 -29.99
C HIS A 88 -4.49 -3.29 -29.11
N GLN A 89 -5.11 -4.42 -29.49
CA GLN A 89 -5.10 -5.66 -28.70
C GLN A 89 -3.68 -6.10 -28.32
N SER A 90 -2.74 -6.01 -29.27
CA SER A 90 -1.33 -6.38 -29.05
C SER A 90 -0.59 -5.53 -28.01
N LYS A 91 -1.10 -4.35 -27.66
CA LYS A 91 -0.50 -3.41 -26.70
C LYS A 91 -1.24 -3.32 -25.36
N VAL A 92 -2.32 -4.08 -25.19
CA VAL A 92 -3.02 -4.19 -23.90
C VAL A 92 -2.58 -5.48 -23.19
N ARG A 93 -2.35 -5.40 -21.88
CA ARG A 93 -1.93 -6.53 -21.04
C ARG A 93 -2.85 -6.66 -19.85
N LEU A 94 -3.43 -7.84 -19.66
CA LEU A 94 -4.16 -8.18 -18.43
C LEU A 94 -3.17 -8.67 -17.37
N CYS A 95 -3.20 -8.09 -16.17
CA CYS A 95 -2.24 -8.36 -15.13
C CYS A 95 -2.86 -9.14 -13.96
N ALA A 96 -2.33 -10.34 -13.71
CA ALA A 96 -2.71 -11.19 -12.57
C ALA A 96 -2.08 -10.73 -11.24
N ALA A 97 -2.14 -9.44 -10.95
CA ALA A 97 -1.67 -8.86 -9.69
C ALA A 97 -2.87 -8.61 -8.74
N PRO A 98 -2.68 -8.67 -7.40
CA PRO A 98 -3.70 -8.20 -6.47
C PRO A 98 -4.09 -6.75 -6.78
N LEU A 99 -5.39 -6.43 -6.83
CA LEU A 99 -5.87 -5.15 -7.35
C LEU A 99 -5.22 -3.94 -6.66
N VAL A 100 -5.27 -3.88 -5.33
CA VAL A 100 -4.83 -2.69 -4.58
C VAL A 100 -3.32 -2.53 -4.67
N GLU A 101 -2.57 -3.55 -4.25
CA GLU A 101 -1.11 -3.48 -4.17
C GLU A 101 -0.49 -3.43 -5.57
N GLY A 102 -1.07 -4.17 -6.51
CA GLY A 102 -0.64 -4.21 -7.91
C GLY A 102 -0.82 -2.87 -8.59
N VAL A 103 -1.94 -2.16 -8.40
CA VAL A 103 -2.16 -0.85 -9.04
C VAL A 103 -1.19 0.19 -8.47
N ILE A 104 -0.95 0.19 -7.16
CA ILE A 104 0.01 1.12 -6.54
C ILE A 104 1.42 0.85 -7.07
N ALA A 105 1.85 -0.42 -7.08
CA ALA A 105 3.15 -0.81 -7.60
C ALA A 105 3.30 -0.46 -9.09
N ALA A 106 2.25 -0.70 -9.88
CA ALA A 106 2.21 -0.35 -11.30
C ALA A 106 2.31 1.16 -11.53
N ALA A 107 1.55 1.96 -10.77
CA ALA A 107 1.55 3.41 -10.89
C ALA A 107 2.92 4.02 -10.53
N VAL A 108 3.52 3.56 -9.43
CA VAL A 108 4.88 3.98 -9.04
C VAL A 108 5.89 3.63 -10.14
N GLN A 109 5.84 2.40 -10.66
CA GLN A 109 6.79 1.95 -11.68
C GLN A 109 6.58 2.71 -13.01
N ALA A 110 5.34 2.91 -13.44
CA ALA A 110 4.99 3.66 -14.64
C ALA A 110 5.44 5.13 -14.53
N ALA A 111 5.29 5.75 -13.35
CA ALA A 111 5.74 7.12 -13.08
C ALA A 111 7.26 7.30 -13.27
N THR A 112 8.04 6.23 -13.20
CA THR A 112 9.49 6.27 -13.48
C THR A 112 9.84 6.20 -14.98
N GLY A 113 8.84 6.01 -15.85
CA GLY A 113 9.02 5.84 -17.29
C GLY A 113 9.34 4.41 -17.73
N ALA A 114 9.16 3.43 -16.84
CA ALA A 114 9.36 2.02 -17.13
C ALA A 114 8.44 1.51 -18.25
N ASP A 115 8.89 0.48 -18.97
CA ASP A 115 8.10 -0.18 -20.00
C ASP A 115 7.01 -1.09 -19.42
N ILE A 116 6.05 -1.52 -20.27
CA ILE A 116 4.89 -2.29 -19.82
C ILE A 116 5.25 -3.63 -19.17
N GLU A 117 6.33 -4.29 -19.60
CA GLU A 117 6.75 -5.58 -19.06
C GLU A 117 7.35 -5.41 -17.66
N GLN A 118 8.17 -4.37 -17.48
CA GLN A 118 8.71 -3.97 -16.18
C GLN A 118 7.60 -3.59 -15.19
N VAL A 119 6.63 -2.77 -15.63
CA VAL A 119 5.49 -2.37 -14.80
C VAL A 119 4.63 -3.58 -14.41
N MET A 120 4.35 -4.48 -15.35
CA MET A 120 3.59 -5.70 -15.09
C MET A 120 4.32 -6.64 -14.12
N ALA A 121 5.64 -6.81 -14.25
CA ALA A 121 6.45 -7.63 -13.35
C ALA A 121 6.44 -7.09 -11.92
N GLU A 122 6.54 -5.76 -11.76
CA GLU A 122 6.47 -5.10 -10.46
C GLU A 122 5.07 -5.27 -9.85
N ALA A 123 4.00 -5.08 -10.62
CA ALA A 123 2.64 -5.30 -10.15
C ALA A 123 2.41 -6.75 -9.65
N LYS A 124 2.83 -7.76 -10.42
CA LYS A 124 2.71 -9.18 -10.03
C LYS A 124 3.48 -9.52 -8.76
N SER A 125 4.61 -8.87 -8.53
CA SER A 125 5.45 -9.08 -7.35
C SER A 125 4.84 -8.50 -6.06
N ALA A 126 3.76 -7.72 -6.15
CA ALA A 126 3.17 -7.04 -5.01
C ALA A 126 2.62 -7.98 -3.92
N LEU A 127 2.13 -9.17 -4.31
CA LEU A 127 1.72 -10.19 -3.34
C LEU A 127 2.90 -10.73 -2.53
N ILE A 128 4.05 -10.93 -3.19
CA ILE A 128 5.26 -11.50 -2.57
C ILE A 128 5.73 -10.59 -1.42
N ALA A 129 5.65 -9.27 -1.61
CA ALA A 129 6.01 -8.31 -0.58
C ALA A 129 5.18 -8.50 0.71
N LYS A 130 3.85 -8.55 0.56
CA LYS A 130 2.94 -8.77 1.70
C LYS A 130 3.14 -10.15 2.34
N ALA A 131 3.31 -11.19 1.52
CA ALA A 131 3.55 -12.55 2.01
C ALA A 131 4.84 -12.64 2.83
N SER A 132 5.93 -12.02 2.36
CA SER A 132 7.20 -11.97 3.09
C SER A 132 7.08 -11.24 4.43
N GLN A 133 6.27 -10.18 4.52
CA GLN A 133 6.03 -9.46 5.77
C GLN A 133 5.24 -10.30 6.79
N LEU A 134 4.37 -11.19 6.30
CA LEU A 134 3.59 -12.12 7.11
C LEU A 134 4.31 -13.47 7.33
N SER A 135 5.56 -13.60 6.90
CA SER A 135 6.32 -14.85 6.95
C SER A 135 5.63 -16.03 6.21
N VAL A 136 4.84 -15.71 5.18
CA VAL A 136 4.21 -16.69 4.30
C VAL A 136 5.13 -16.97 3.12
N THR A 137 5.51 -18.23 2.93
CA THR A 137 6.30 -18.66 1.78
C THR A 137 5.41 -18.79 0.56
N ILE A 138 5.64 -17.94 -0.44
CA ILE A 138 5.13 -18.14 -1.79
C ILE A 138 6.30 -18.68 -2.62
N GLU A 139 6.11 -19.81 -3.29
CA GLU A 139 7.11 -20.35 -4.22
C GLU A 139 7.48 -19.26 -5.23
N LYS A 140 8.73 -18.78 -5.15
CA LYS A 140 9.24 -17.79 -6.10
C LYS A 140 9.49 -18.49 -7.44
N GLN A 141 9.02 -17.89 -8.53
CA GLN A 141 9.76 -18.05 -9.78
C GLN A 141 11.10 -17.34 -9.59
N ASP A 142 12.19 -18.11 -9.68
CA ASP A 142 13.56 -17.66 -9.48
C ASP A 142 13.92 -16.50 -10.40
N ASN A 143 13.82 -15.28 -9.89
CA ASN A 143 14.58 -14.14 -10.39
C ASN A 143 15.67 -13.84 -9.36
N SER A 144 16.69 -14.68 -9.34
CA SER A 144 17.93 -14.44 -8.60
C SER A 144 18.64 -13.24 -9.24
N TRP A 145 18.36 -12.03 -8.75
CA TRP A 145 19.19 -10.85 -9.04
C TRP A 145 20.59 -10.91 -8.39
N ALA A 146 20.92 -12.00 -7.71
CA ALA A 146 22.15 -12.21 -6.93
C ALA A 146 23.38 -12.66 -7.77
N GLY A 147 23.34 -12.50 -9.10
CA GLY A 147 24.47 -12.84 -9.97
C GLY A 147 25.54 -11.74 -10.00
N GLU A 148 26.68 -11.99 -9.33
CA GLU A 148 27.99 -11.33 -9.48
C GLU A 148 28.05 -9.78 -9.44
N PHE A 149 27.93 -9.20 -8.24
CA PHE A 149 28.04 -7.76 -7.97
C PHE A 149 29.47 -7.17 -7.93
N LEU A 150 30.46 -7.84 -8.52
CA LEU A 150 31.86 -7.39 -8.47
C LEU A 150 32.38 -6.98 -9.85
N GLY A 151 31.66 -6.09 -10.53
CA GLY A 151 32.14 -5.41 -11.72
C GLY A 151 33.08 -4.22 -11.40
N ARG A 152 33.98 -3.87 -12.32
CA ARG A 152 34.70 -2.59 -12.27
C ARG A 152 33.67 -1.44 -12.27
N GLY A 153 33.76 -0.53 -11.31
CA GLY A 153 32.84 0.61 -11.19
C GLY A 153 31.74 0.46 -10.13
N THR A 154 31.74 -0.60 -9.33
CA THR A 154 30.88 -0.70 -8.14
C THR A 154 31.34 0.29 -7.07
N LYS A 155 30.41 1.10 -6.56
CA LYS A 155 30.57 1.99 -5.41
C LYS A 155 29.49 1.68 -4.37
N GLU A 156 29.79 1.94 -3.10
CA GLU A 156 28.88 1.68 -1.99
C GLU A 156 28.91 2.84 -0.98
N ILE A 157 27.75 3.16 -0.42
CA ILE A 157 27.61 4.05 0.74
C ILE A 157 26.76 3.38 1.82
N CYS A 158 27.05 3.72 3.08
CA CYS A 158 26.29 3.27 4.24
C CYS A 158 25.61 4.47 4.92
N LEU A 159 24.31 4.39 5.13
CA LEU A 159 23.50 5.48 5.69
C LEU A 159 22.61 5.00 6.83
N SER A 160 22.30 5.87 7.78
CA SER A 160 21.29 5.65 8.82
C SER A 160 19.96 6.26 8.39
N VAL A 161 18.86 5.55 8.59
CA VAL A 161 17.51 6.06 8.29
C VAL A 161 16.92 6.72 9.54
N GLU A 162 16.60 8.01 9.47
CA GLU A 162 16.07 8.76 10.62
C GLU A 162 14.53 8.90 10.63
N ASN A 163 13.87 8.58 9.51
CA ASN A 163 12.41 8.61 9.38
C ASN A 163 11.75 7.73 10.47
N MET A 164 10.75 8.27 11.17
CA MET A 164 10.09 7.61 12.32
C MET A 164 9.50 6.24 11.97
N LEU A 165 8.88 6.11 10.79
CA LEU A 165 8.31 4.85 10.30
C LEU A 165 9.29 4.05 9.43
N GLY A 166 10.53 4.52 9.28
CA GLY A 166 11.52 3.95 8.37
C GLY A 166 11.17 4.13 6.89
N ILE A 167 11.64 3.22 6.03
CA ILE A 167 11.36 3.26 4.58
C ILE A 167 10.07 2.49 4.30
N HIS A 168 8.92 3.13 4.56
CA HIS A 168 7.61 2.61 4.16
C HIS A 168 7.26 3.00 2.71
N ALA A 169 6.03 2.75 2.27
CA ALA A 169 5.61 2.90 0.87
C ALA A 169 5.96 4.25 0.22
N ARG A 170 5.84 5.37 0.93
CA ARG A 170 6.06 6.71 0.37
C ARG A 170 7.55 7.08 0.25
N PRO A 171 8.40 6.94 1.30
CA PRO A 171 9.85 7.01 1.15
C PRO A 171 10.38 6.02 0.11
N ALA A 172 9.84 4.80 0.07
CA ALA A 172 10.20 3.79 -0.92
C ALA A 172 9.88 4.25 -2.34
N ALA A 173 8.69 4.82 -2.59
CA ALA A 173 8.33 5.35 -3.90
C ALA A 173 9.30 6.45 -4.37
N LYS A 174 9.71 7.35 -3.47
CA LYS A 174 10.72 8.39 -3.79
C LYS A 174 12.11 7.80 -4.05
N LEU A 175 12.52 6.80 -3.26
CA LEU A 175 13.78 6.09 -3.44
C LEU A 175 13.80 5.42 -4.81
N VAL A 176 12.75 4.68 -5.15
CA VAL A 176 12.58 3.98 -6.43
C VAL A 176 12.54 4.96 -7.60
N ALA A 177 11.80 6.06 -7.48
CA ALA A 177 11.74 7.10 -8.50
C ALA A 177 13.13 7.71 -8.76
N THR A 178 13.89 7.97 -7.70
CA THR A 178 15.27 8.48 -7.81
C THR A 178 16.20 7.44 -8.41
N ALA A 179 16.14 6.19 -7.94
CA ALA A 179 16.98 5.10 -8.43
C ALA A 179 16.77 4.83 -9.92
N ASN A 180 15.52 4.89 -10.41
CA ASN A 180 15.19 4.65 -11.82
C ASN A 180 15.65 5.76 -12.78
N GLN A 181 16.12 6.92 -12.29
CA GLN A 181 16.70 7.97 -13.14
C GLN A 181 18.10 7.60 -13.68
N PHE A 182 18.76 6.62 -13.08
CA PHE A 182 20.13 6.23 -13.39
C PHE A 182 20.19 4.92 -14.18
N GLN A 183 21.17 4.79 -15.07
CA GLN A 183 21.45 3.57 -15.81
C GLN A 183 22.09 2.49 -14.94
N SER A 184 22.78 2.90 -13.87
CA SER A 184 23.40 1.99 -12.90
C SER A 184 22.42 0.98 -12.35
N GLN A 185 22.92 -0.23 -12.12
CA GLN A 185 22.26 -1.20 -11.27
C GLN A 185 22.44 -0.74 -9.82
N ILE A 186 21.33 -0.59 -9.09
CA ILE A 186 21.35 -0.07 -7.73
C ILE A 186 20.70 -1.12 -6.83
N THR A 187 21.43 -1.51 -5.79
CA THR A 187 20.95 -2.44 -4.78
C THR A 187 20.92 -1.81 -3.40
N LEU A 188 20.11 -2.42 -2.54
CA LEU A 188 19.89 -2.00 -1.18
C LEU A 188 20.01 -3.21 -0.25
N GLN A 189 20.62 -3.01 0.92
CA GLN A 189 20.67 -4.01 1.99
C GLN A 189 20.42 -3.34 3.33
N ASN A 190 19.64 -3.99 4.19
CA ASN A 190 19.49 -3.59 5.58
C ASN A 190 20.57 -4.30 6.42
N LEU A 191 21.63 -3.55 6.75
CA LEU A 191 22.77 -4.05 7.52
C LEU A 191 22.40 -4.37 8.96
N THR A 192 21.43 -3.66 9.55
CA THR A 192 20.99 -3.91 10.93
C THR A 192 20.27 -5.25 11.07
N LYS A 193 19.51 -5.67 10.06
CA LYS A 193 18.83 -6.98 10.04
C LYS A 193 19.62 -8.06 9.28
N ASN A 194 20.79 -7.72 8.74
CA ASN A 194 21.56 -8.57 7.83
C ASN A 194 20.67 -9.20 6.74
N SER A 195 19.86 -8.37 6.09
CA SER A 195 18.91 -8.84 5.08
C SER A 195 19.62 -9.29 3.80
N ASN A 196 18.86 -9.93 2.91
CA ASN A 196 19.30 -10.11 1.53
C ASN A 196 19.48 -8.75 0.83
N ILE A 197 20.34 -8.75 -0.20
CA ILE A 197 20.50 -7.64 -1.14
C ILE A 197 19.28 -7.62 -2.06
N ILE A 198 18.67 -6.45 -2.24
CA ILE A 198 17.49 -6.25 -3.07
C ILE A 198 17.72 -5.18 -4.14
N ASN A 199 16.88 -5.16 -5.17
CA ASN A 199 16.93 -4.12 -6.20
C ASN A 199 16.25 -2.84 -5.69
N ALA A 200 17.00 -1.74 -5.64
CA ALA A 200 16.52 -0.44 -5.18
C ALA A 200 15.52 0.21 -6.15
N LYS A 201 15.38 -0.31 -7.37
CA LYS A 201 14.41 0.14 -8.39
C LYS A 201 13.05 -0.55 -8.29
N SER A 202 12.86 -1.48 -7.34
CA SER A 202 11.58 -2.18 -7.11
C SER A 202 10.95 -1.73 -5.79
N ILE A 203 9.78 -1.09 -5.84
CA ILE A 203 9.08 -0.62 -4.64
C ILE A 203 8.73 -1.77 -3.70
N ASN A 204 8.28 -2.89 -4.25
CA ASN A 204 7.93 -4.06 -3.47
C ASN A 204 9.13 -4.61 -2.70
N GLN A 205 10.30 -4.65 -3.32
CA GLN A 205 11.50 -5.13 -2.63
C GLN A 205 12.02 -4.15 -1.57
N VAL A 206 11.98 -2.85 -1.86
CA VAL A 206 12.40 -1.81 -0.91
C VAL A 206 11.52 -1.81 0.33
N VAL A 207 10.18 -1.90 0.18
CA VAL A 207 9.24 -1.94 1.31
C VAL A 207 9.38 -3.25 2.11
N THR A 208 9.65 -4.37 1.43
CA THR A 208 9.82 -5.68 2.09
C THR A 208 11.11 -5.78 2.89
N LEU A 209 12.12 -4.95 2.57
CA LEU A 209 13.39 -4.90 3.29
C LEU A 209 13.23 -4.53 4.78
N GLY A 210 12.08 -3.94 5.15
CA GLY A 210 11.70 -3.73 6.54
C GLY A 210 12.67 -2.83 7.31
N VAL A 211 13.13 -1.76 6.64
CA VAL A 211 14.03 -0.75 7.18
C VAL A 211 13.23 0.15 8.12
N LEU A 212 13.61 0.17 9.40
CA LEU A 212 12.99 0.98 10.45
C LEU A 212 13.92 2.16 10.82
N GLN A 213 13.41 3.06 11.66
CA GLN A 213 14.21 4.15 12.20
C GLN A 213 15.51 3.63 12.85
N ARG A 214 16.60 4.36 12.65
CA ARG A 214 17.98 4.07 13.07
C ARG A 214 18.61 2.82 12.48
N HIS A 215 17.93 2.12 11.57
CA HIS A 215 18.59 1.05 10.82
C HIS A 215 19.66 1.63 9.91
N LYS A 216 20.74 0.86 9.75
CA LYS A 216 21.78 1.11 8.76
C LYS A 216 21.46 0.39 7.47
N ILE A 217 21.56 1.10 6.37
CA ILE A 217 21.39 0.56 5.02
C ILE A 217 22.68 0.73 4.22
N ALA A 218 23.00 -0.28 3.41
CA ALA A 218 24.01 -0.17 2.36
C ALA A 218 23.29 0.05 1.02
N ILE A 219 23.71 1.08 0.29
CA ILE A 219 23.29 1.34 -1.08
C ILE A 219 24.51 1.10 -1.95
N THR A 220 24.40 0.16 -2.88
CA THR A 220 25.49 -0.20 -3.79
C THR A 220 25.04 0.15 -5.21
N ALA A 221 25.87 0.86 -5.97
CA ALA A 221 25.60 1.20 -7.36
C ALA A 221 26.75 0.71 -8.25
N THR A 222 26.39 0.06 -9.37
CA THR A 222 27.35 -0.43 -10.36
C THR A 222 26.93 0.07 -11.74
N GLY A 223 27.80 0.85 -12.38
CA GLY A 223 27.53 1.42 -13.69
C GLY A 223 28.33 2.69 -13.96
N SER A 224 28.07 3.31 -15.10
CA SER A 224 28.77 4.52 -15.56
C SER A 224 28.40 5.77 -14.75
N ASP A 225 27.19 5.81 -14.19
CA ASP A 225 26.62 6.92 -13.40
C ASP A 225 26.47 6.55 -11.91
N ALA A 226 27.28 5.61 -11.43
CA ALA A 226 27.17 5.06 -10.08
C ALA A 226 27.43 6.11 -9.00
N GLU A 227 28.34 7.06 -9.24
CA GLU A 227 28.67 8.10 -8.26
C GLU A 227 27.54 9.11 -8.12
N GLU A 228 26.98 9.54 -9.24
CA GLU A 228 25.82 10.44 -9.32
C GLU A 228 24.59 9.79 -8.69
N ALA A 229 24.36 8.50 -8.95
CA ALA A 229 23.27 7.73 -8.36
C ALA A 229 23.36 7.68 -6.83
N LEU A 230 24.55 7.37 -6.29
CA LEU A 230 24.77 7.33 -4.85
C LEU A 230 24.66 8.70 -4.20
N ALA A 231 25.15 9.76 -4.86
CA ALA A 231 25.02 11.12 -4.36
C ALA A 231 23.54 11.57 -4.27
N ALA A 232 22.75 11.30 -5.31
CA ALA A 232 21.32 11.62 -5.31
C ALA A 232 20.54 10.85 -4.24
N LEU A 233 20.80 9.54 -4.10
CA LEU A 233 20.17 8.72 -3.07
C LEU A 233 20.61 9.12 -1.64
N GLN A 234 21.88 9.50 -1.46
CA GLN A 234 22.37 10.04 -0.20
C GLN A 234 21.63 11.31 0.20
N GLN A 235 21.50 12.26 -0.74
CA GLN A 235 20.74 13.49 -0.49
C GLN A 235 19.28 13.20 -0.14
N LEU A 236 18.66 12.23 -0.80
CA LEU A 236 17.30 11.83 -0.52
C LEU A 236 17.14 11.27 0.90
N VAL A 237 18.07 10.42 1.37
CA VAL A 237 18.04 9.88 2.74
C VAL A 237 18.31 10.97 3.77
N VAL A 238 19.28 11.87 3.52
CA VAL A 238 19.62 12.98 4.42
C VAL A 238 18.48 13.99 4.54
N SER A 239 17.77 14.27 3.44
CA SER A 239 16.56 15.10 3.44
C SER A 239 15.33 14.38 3.98
N GLN A 240 15.49 13.18 4.57
CA GLN A 240 14.43 12.34 5.12
C GLN A 240 13.31 12.08 4.11
N PHE A 241 13.67 11.91 2.84
CA PHE A 241 12.73 11.73 1.73
C PHE A 241 11.72 12.89 1.61
N GLY A 242 12.05 14.08 2.11
CA GLY A 242 11.13 15.23 2.18
C GLY A 242 9.93 15.00 3.10
N GLU A 243 10.04 14.07 4.06
CA GLU A 243 9.09 13.95 5.17
C GLU A 243 9.53 14.93 6.27
N THR A 244 8.89 16.08 6.35
CA THR A 244 8.93 16.92 7.54
C THR A 244 7.90 16.42 8.55
N ASP A 245 8.21 16.49 9.84
CA ASP A 245 7.30 16.22 10.99
C ASP A 245 5.95 16.97 10.91
N THR A 246 5.77 17.87 9.93
CA THR A 246 4.59 18.69 9.69
C THR A 246 3.34 17.92 9.21
N GLN A 247 3.45 16.69 8.69
CA GLN A 247 2.26 15.94 8.23
C GLN A 247 1.32 15.50 9.38
N ARG A 248 1.76 15.61 10.65
CA ARG A 248 0.88 15.48 11.82
C ARG A 248 0.26 16.81 12.24
N ASN A 249 0.95 17.94 12.02
CA ASN A 249 0.46 19.27 12.41
C ASN A 249 -0.55 19.84 11.43
N GLU A 250 -0.44 19.58 10.12
CA GLU A 250 -1.41 20.09 9.13
C GLU A 250 -2.74 19.33 9.18
N ARG A 251 -2.71 17.99 9.30
CA ARG A 251 -3.93 17.18 9.55
C ARG A 251 -4.60 17.49 10.89
N ALA A 252 -3.83 17.99 11.87
CA ALA A 252 -4.37 18.48 13.14
C ALA A 252 -4.83 19.95 13.10
N SER A 253 -4.54 20.70 12.03
CA SER A 253 -4.87 22.13 11.92
C SER A 253 -6.06 22.38 10.98
N GLU A 254 -6.26 21.58 9.94
CA GLU A 254 -7.37 21.78 8.99
C GLU A 254 -8.76 21.39 9.54
N HIS A 255 -8.82 20.65 10.66
CA HIS A 255 -10.07 20.35 11.39
C HIS A 255 -10.16 21.01 12.77
N LYS A 256 -9.29 22.00 13.07
CA LYS A 256 -9.43 22.84 14.26
C LYS A 256 -10.01 24.21 13.89
N SER A 257 -11.29 24.24 13.51
CA SER A 257 -12.09 25.25 14.21
C SER A 257 -12.04 24.83 15.66
N PRO A 258 -11.50 25.64 16.60
CA PRO A 258 -11.58 25.31 18.00
C PRO A 258 -13.07 25.11 18.29
N LEU A 259 -13.46 23.87 18.57
CA LEU A 259 -14.76 23.61 19.16
C LEU A 259 -14.84 24.55 20.36
N PRO A 260 -15.93 25.32 20.52
CA PRO A 260 -16.11 26.12 21.71
C PRO A 260 -15.85 25.20 22.91
N PRO A 261 -15.13 25.66 23.95
CA PRO A 261 -14.79 24.82 25.09
C PRO A 261 -16.05 24.09 25.53
N TYR A 262 -16.02 22.75 25.45
CA TYR A 262 -17.13 21.91 25.84
C TYR A 262 -17.30 22.11 27.34
N THR A 263 -18.17 23.04 27.69
CA THR A 263 -18.52 23.30 29.07
C THR A 263 -19.44 22.16 29.42
N ILE A 264 -18.98 21.26 30.29
CA ILE A 264 -19.86 20.26 30.89
C ILE A 264 -20.98 21.08 31.54
N ALA A 265 -22.15 21.10 30.93
CA ALA A 265 -23.32 21.71 31.55
C ALA A 265 -23.49 21.01 32.91
N PRO A 266 -23.69 21.76 34.01
CA PRO A 266 -23.93 21.15 35.31
C PRO A 266 -25.02 20.10 35.16
N VAL A 267 -24.73 18.86 35.57
CA VAL A 267 -25.73 17.80 35.60
C VAL A 267 -26.89 18.32 36.47
N PRO A 268 -28.11 18.47 35.93
CA PRO A 268 -29.25 18.89 36.74
C PRO A 268 -29.42 17.86 37.88
N PRO A 269 -29.83 18.30 39.08
CA PRO A 269 -30.01 17.40 40.21
C PRO A 269 -30.90 16.22 39.80
N GLN A 270 -30.45 15.01 40.13
CA GLN A 270 -31.17 13.78 39.81
C GLN A 270 -32.58 13.86 40.40
N GLU A 271 -33.60 13.88 39.55
CA GLU A 271 -34.97 13.59 40.00
C GLU A 271 -35.03 12.11 40.37
N GLU A 272 -35.49 11.80 41.58
CA GLU A 272 -35.75 10.44 42.02
C GLU A 272 -36.78 9.80 41.07
N GLY A 273 -36.29 9.00 40.12
CA GLY A 273 -37.10 8.34 39.12
C GLY A 273 -36.25 7.54 38.14
N THR A 274 -36.78 6.40 37.70
CA THR A 274 -36.20 5.33 36.87
C THR A 274 -35.80 5.74 35.44
N LYS A 275 -35.10 6.86 35.27
CA LYS A 275 -34.54 7.29 33.97
C LYS A 275 -33.04 7.04 33.95
N LEU A 276 -32.61 6.09 33.13
CA LEU A 276 -31.19 5.90 32.81
C LEU A 276 -30.71 7.11 32.00
N GLN A 277 -29.75 7.85 32.54
CA GLN A 277 -29.13 8.99 31.85
C GLN A 277 -27.74 8.56 31.36
N GLY A 278 -27.54 8.59 30.03
CA GLY A 278 -26.24 8.30 29.42
C GLY A 278 -25.28 9.48 29.49
N LEU A 279 -23.97 9.19 29.47
CA LEU A 279 -22.92 10.20 29.29
C LEU A 279 -22.71 10.45 27.79
N PRO A 280 -22.86 11.69 27.27
CA PRO A 280 -22.68 11.97 25.86
C PRO A 280 -21.19 11.86 25.47
N ALA A 281 -20.88 10.99 24.51
CA ALA A 281 -19.51 10.77 24.02
C ALA A 281 -19.23 11.42 22.66
N ALA A 282 -20.26 11.72 21.87
CA ALA A 282 -20.14 12.34 20.55
C ALA A 282 -21.41 13.14 20.20
N ALA A 283 -21.29 14.11 19.29
CA ALA A 283 -22.42 14.86 18.76
C ALA A 283 -23.24 13.98 17.81
N GLY A 284 -24.57 13.98 17.96
CA GLY A 284 -25.49 13.22 17.11
C GLY A 284 -26.77 12.83 17.83
N ILE A 285 -27.69 12.18 17.10
CA ILE A 285 -28.93 11.60 17.65
C ILE A 285 -28.90 10.10 17.36
N ALA A 286 -29.07 9.29 18.39
CA ALA A 286 -29.24 7.84 18.27
C ALA A 286 -30.60 7.45 18.87
N ILE A 287 -31.34 6.59 18.16
CA ILE A 287 -32.64 6.06 18.60
C ILE A 287 -32.54 4.53 18.53
N GLY A 288 -32.76 3.85 19.65
CA GLY A 288 -32.69 2.40 19.72
C GLY A 288 -33.09 1.87 21.10
N SER A 289 -33.28 0.55 21.19
CA SER A 289 -33.57 -0.14 22.44
C SER A 289 -32.33 -0.20 23.33
N ILE A 290 -32.45 0.21 24.59
CA ILE A 290 -31.40 0.05 25.59
C ILE A 290 -31.56 -1.31 26.24
N VAL A 291 -30.47 -2.10 26.27
CA VAL A 291 -30.41 -3.38 26.97
C VAL A 291 -29.33 -3.27 28.04
N LEU A 292 -29.68 -3.52 29.30
CA LEU A 292 -28.71 -3.64 30.39
C LEU A 292 -28.17 -5.06 30.38
N TYR A 293 -26.92 -5.22 29.94
CA TYR A 293 -26.24 -6.50 30.04
C TYR A 293 -25.78 -6.73 31.47
N GLN A 294 -26.41 -7.69 32.16
CA GLN A 294 -25.93 -8.21 33.44
C GLN A 294 -25.21 -9.54 33.17
N ALA A 295 -23.87 -9.50 33.14
CA ALA A 295 -23.08 -10.72 33.15
C ALA A 295 -23.23 -11.38 34.54
N VAL A 296 -23.72 -12.62 34.57
CA VAL A 296 -23.54 -13.48 35.74
C VAL A 296 -22.13 -14.04 35.63
N LEU A 297 -21.22 -13.56 36.48
CA LEU A 297 -19.91 -14.19 36.60
C LEU A 297 -20.10 -15.63 37.11
N PRO A 298 -19.33 -16.62 36.61
CA PRO A 298 -19.37 -17.95 37.18
C PRO A 298 -18.96 -17.90 38.65
N ASP A 299 -19.58 -18.75 39.48
CA ASP A 299 -19.17 -18.91 40.87
C ASP A 299 -17.71 -19.38 40.90
N VAL A 300 -16.83 -18.52 41.40
CA VAL A 300 -15.43 -18.86 41.65
C VAL A 300 -15.38 -19.56 43.01
N VAL A 301 -15.22 -20.88 43.00
CA VAL A 301 -15.00 -21.65 44.22
C VAL A 301 -13.51 -21.63 44.52
N ASP A 302 -13.09 -20.84 45.51
CA ASP A 302 -11.73 -20.89 46.03
C ASP A 302 -11.53 -22.22 46.76
N GLN A 303 -10.77 -23.14 46.16
CA GLN A 303 -10.32 -24.36 46.81
C GLN A 303 -8.90 -24.15 47.33
N GLN A 304 -8.66 -24.53 48.59
CA GLN A 304 -7.30 -24.56 49.13
C GLN A 304 -6.63 -25.85 48.70
N ALA A 305 -5.56 -25.74 47.92
CA ALA A 305 -4.77 -26.89 47.49
C ALA A 305 -3.90 -27.40 48.64
N ASP A 306 -4.16 -28.63 49.10
CA ASP A 306 -3.34 -29.27 50.13
C ASP A 306 -1.92 -29.59 49.63
N ASN A 307 -1.74 -29.75 48.31
CA ASN A 307 -0.45 -30.01 47.68
C ASN A 307 -0.31 -29.27 46.34
N PRO A 308 0.35 -28.09 46.34
CA PRO A 308 0.55 -27.29 45.14
C PRO A 308 1.25 -28.07 44.02
N GLN A 309 2.21 -28.96 44.34
CA GLN A 309 2.98 -29.69 43.33
C GLN A 309 2.13 -30.69 42.55
N ALA A 310 1.13 -31.30 43.20
CA ALA A 310 0.24 -32.27 42.57
C ALA A 310 -0.78 -31.59 41.65
N GLU A 311 -1.29 -30.42 42.03
CA GLU A 311 -2.17 -29.61 41.18
C GLU A 311 -1.49 -29.13 39.90
N TRP A 312 -0.22 -28.71 39.99
CA TRP A 312 0.56 -28.28 38.84
C TRP A 312 0.79 -29.38 37.79
N GLN A 313 0.64 -30.65 38.15
CA GLN A 313 0.72 -31.77 37.19
C GLN A 313 -0.63 -32.15 36.59
N GLN A 314 -1.76 -31.67 37.14
CA GLN A 314 -3.10 -31.93 36.62
C GLN A 314 -3.59 -30.88 35.60
N LEU A 315 -2.96 -29.70 35.57
CA LEU A 315 -3.19 -28.64 34.57
C LEU A 315 -2.40 -28.88 33.29
#